data_AF-A0A8X6HGM7-F1
#
_entry.id   AF-A0A8X6HGM7-F1
#
_cell.length_a   1.000
_cell.length_b   1.000
_cell.length_c   1.000
_cell.angle_alpha   90.00
_cell.angle_beta   90.00
_cell.angle_gamma   90.00
#
_symmetry.space_group_name_H-M   'P 1'
#
loop_
_entity.id
_entity.type
_entity.pdbx_description
1 polymer ?
#
loop_
_entity_poly.entity_id
_entity_poly.type
_entity_poly.pdbx_seq_one_letter_code
_entity_poly.pdbx_strand_id
1 'polypeptide(L)'
;MNEIPQNKDNTTKRTILSFVQQFYDPIVILSAATLLPKIWLQEAWKIKLAWDDPLPPGMCNRFSRWLLEVACLSKIEIPRYIIVSGKSELHVFVDASKNAYAACIFVRSVTNNGVQVHLIRAKTIVTN
;
A
#
# COMPACT_ATOMS: atom_id res chain seq x y z
N MET A 1 2.09 2.33 17.48
CA MET A 1 1.42 3.03 16.36
C MET A 1 1.35 4.47 16.79
N ASN A 2 1.99 5.41 16.08
CA ASN A 2 1.89 6.83 16.44
C ASN A 2 0.42 7.25 16.41
N GLU A 3 0.03 8.17 17.29
CA GLU A 3 -1.33 8.68 17.35
C GLU A 3 -1.78 9.13 15.94
N ILE A 4 -2.97 8.67 15.53
CA ILE A 4 -3.62 9.16 14.31
C ILE A 4 -3.78 10.68 14.49
N PRO A 5 -3.32 11.53 13.55
CA PRO A 5 -3.39 12.97 13.74
C PRO A 5 -4.86 13.35 13.90
N GLN A 6 -5.24 13.74 15.12
CA GLN A 6 -6.63 14.08 15.41
C GLN A 6 -7.03 15.44 14.82
N ASN A 7 -6.06 16.22 14.32
CA ASN A 7 -6.32 17.55 13.79
C ASN A 7 -6.32 17.56 12.25
N LYS A 8 -7.53 17.46 11.69
CA LYS A 8 -7.81 17.49 10.24
C LYS A 8 -7.25 18.74 9.55
N ASP A 9 -7.12 19.83 10.30
CA ASP A 9 -6.84 21.17 9.78
C ASP A 9 -5.33 21.42 9.52
N ASN A 10 -4.45 20.54 9.98
CA ASN A 10 -2.99 20.69 9.87
C ASN A 10 -2.29 19.52 9.15
N THR A 11 -3.00 18.76 8.31
CA THR A 11 -2.31 17.71 7.53
C THR A 11 -1.43 18.37 6.46
N THR A 12 -0.13 18.04 6.47
CA THR A 12 0.87 18.56 5.52
C THR A 12 1.48 17.44 4.67
N LYS A 13 2.26 17.80 3.63
CA LYS A 13 3.06 16.82 2.87
C LYS A 13 3.98 16.00 3.77
N ARG A 14 4.62 16.67 4.74
CA ARG A 14 5.50 16.01 5.72
C ARG A 14 4.74 14.96 6.52
N THR A 15 3.52 15.28 6.91
CA THR A 15 2.64 14.36 7.65
C THR A 15 2.35 13.11 6.82
N ILE A 16 1.90 13.26 5.57
CA ILE A 16 1.64 12.10 4.68
C ILE A 16 2.89 11.23 4.55
N LEU A 17 4.04 11.84 4.22
CA LEU A 17 5.29 11.10 4.04
C LEU A 17 5.69 10.32 5.30
N SER A 18 5.62 10.97 6.46
CA SER A 18 5.96 10.35 7.74
C SER A 18 5.11 9.12 8.02
N PHE A 19 3.80 9.19 7.78
CA PHE A 19 2.91 8.04 7.96
C PHE A 19 3.20 6.90 6.98
N VAL A 20 3.44 7.21 5.70
CA VAL A 20 3.78 6.18 4.71
C VAL A 20 5.07 5.44 5.07
N GLN A 21 6.06 6.16 5.60
CA GLN A 21 7.35 5.58 6.00
C GLN A 21 7.27 4.71 7.26
N GLN A 22 6.20 4.77 8.04
CA GLN A 22 6.01 3.89 9.21
C GLN A 22 5.73 2.43 8.81
N PHE A 23 5.31 2.18 7.56
CA PHE A 23 5.05 0.83 7.07
C PHE A 23 6.35 0.13 6.69
N TYR A 24 6.88 -0.69 7.61
CA TYR A 24 8.00 -1.58 7.31
C TYR A 24 7.50 -2.83 6.58
N ASP A 25 7.78 -2.92 5.29
CA ASP A 25 7.30 -3.99 4.42
C ASP A 25 8.43 -4.57 3.55
N PRO A 26 9.21 -5.53 4.08
CA PRO A 26 10.37 -6.09 3.39
C PRO A 26 10.05 -6.79 2.07
N ILE A 27 8.86 -7.38 1.97
CA ILE A 27 8.43 -8.19 0.82
C ILE A 27 7.51 -7.37 -0.11
N VAL A 28 7.15 -6.14 0.29
CA VAL A 28 6.38 -5.17 -0.50
C VAL A 28 4.92 -5.64 -0.70
N ILE A 29 4.37 -6.43 0.24
CA ILE A 29 3.01 -6.97 0.17
C ILE A 29 1.94 -5.89 0.44
N LEU A 30 2.23 -4.96 1.36
CA LEU A 30 1.38 -3.83 1.73
C LEU A 30 1.42 -2.69 0.72
N SER A 31 2.08 -2.89 -0.44
CA SER A 31 2.23 -1.84 -1.46
C SER A 31 0.89 -1.30 -1.96
N ALA A 32 -0.11 -2.17 -2.11
CA ALA A 32 -1.45 -1.77 -2.52
C ALA A 32 -2.10 -0.82 -1.48
N ALA A 33 -2.00 -1.16 -0.20
CA ALA A 33 -2.57 -0.35 0.87
C ALA A 33 -1.85 0.97 1.07
N THR A 34 -0.54 1.03 0.77
CA THR A 34 0.27 2.25 0.88
C THR A 34 0.36 3.07 -0.42
N LEU A 35 -0.32 2.65 -1.48
CA LEU A 35 -0.26 3.32 -2.79
C LEU A 35 -0.95 4.69 -2.77
N LEU A 36 -2.15 4.77 -2.21
CA LEU A 36 -2.97 6.00 -2.25
C LEU A 36 -2.26 7.22 -1.63
N PRO A 37 -1.67 7.13 -0.42
CA PRO A 37 -0.88 8.22 0.12
C PRO A 37 0.30 8.64 -0.76
N LYS A 38 0.95 7.72 -1.49
CA LYS A 38 2.06 8.05 -2.39
C LYS A 38 1.58 8.83 -3.61
N ILE A 39 0.39 8.48 -4.13
CA ILE A 39 -0.28 9.24 -5.20
C ILE A 39 -0.62 10.65 -4.68
N TRP A 40 -1.25 10.78 -3.51
CA TRP A 40 -1.59 12.10 -2.97
C TRP A 40 -0.36 12.93 -2.60
N LEU A 41 0.70 12.32 -2.11
CA LEU A 41 1.97 13.01 -1.90
C LEU A 41 2.47 13.59 -3.23
N GLN A 42 2.43 12.82 -4.33
CA GLN A 42 2.77 13.31 -5.67
C GLN A 42 1.83 14.43 -6.13
N GLU A 43 0.52 14.32 -5.92
CA GLU A 43 -0.43 15.40 -6.22
C GLU A 43 -0.06 16.70 -5.48
N ALA A 44 0.28 16.61 -4.19
CA ALA A 44 0.70 17.75 -3.38
C ALA A 44 2.02 18.39 -3.89
N TRP A 45 2.94 17.57 -4.44
CA TRP A 45 4.12 18.08 -5.13
C TRP A 45 3.76 18.82 -6.43
N LYS A 46 2.81 18.30 -7.22
CA LYS A 46 2.37 18.91 -8.48
C LYS A 46 1.73 20.29 -8.29
N ILE A 47 1.02 20.51 -7.18
CA ILE A 47 0.45 21.82 -6.81
C ILE A 47 1.44 22.74 -6.07
N LYS A 48 2.72 22.37 -5.98
CA LYS A 48 3.82 23.19 -5.44
C LYS A 48 3.65 23.66 -3.98
N LEU A 49 2.93 22.92 -3.15
CA LEU A 49 2.89 23.19 -1.72
C LEU A 49 4.29 23.06 -1.10
N ALA A 50 4.62 23.83 -0.07
CA ALA A 50 5.78 23.60 0.77
C ALA A 50 5.57 22.35 1.66
N TRP A 51 6.62 21.92 2.37
CA TRP A 51 6.56 20.73 3.22
C TRP A 51 5.52 20.82 4.33
N ASP A 52 5.38 22.02 4.89
CA ASP A 52 4.60 22.30 6.09
C ASP A 52 3.35 23.16 5.79
N ASP A 53 3.05 23.39 4.50
CA ASP A 53 1.79 24.00 4.08
C ASP A 53 0.62 23.04 4.31
N PRO A 54 -0.55 23.55 4.72
CA PRO A 54 -1.75 22.73 4.85
C PRO A 54 -2.20 22.19 3.50
N LEU A 55 -2.60 20.91 3.48
CA LEU A 55 -3.18 20.30 2.28
C LEU A 55 -4.60 20.84 2.01
N PRO A 56 -5.06 20.82 0.75
CA PRO A 56 -6.44 21.15 0.42
C PRO A 56 -7.44 20.26 1.19
N PRO A 57 -8.62 20.79 1.58
CA PRO A 57 -9.59 20.06 2.39
C PRO A 57 -9.98 18.67 1.82
N GLY A 58 -10.09 18.57 0.49
CA GLY A 58 -10.36 17.31 -0.19
C GLY A 58 -9.27 16.26 0.03
N MET A 59 -8.00 16.64 0.05
CA MET A 59 -6.87 15.74 0.30
C MET A 59 -6.81 15.33 1.78
N CYS A 60 -7.03 16.26 2.71
CA CYS A 60 -7.13 15.96 4.15
C CYS A 60 -8.22 14.94 4.43
N ASN A 61 -9.40 15.09 3.83
CA ASN A 61 -10.52 14.16 3.97
C ASN A 61 -10.16 12.76 3.46
N ARG A 62 -9.54 12.65 2.27
CA ARG A 62 -9.11 11.36 1.71
C ARG A 62 -8.04 10.69 2.58
N PHE A 63 -7.05 11.45 3.05
CA PHE A 63 -5.99 10.94 3.92
C PHE A 63 -6.52 10.47 5.28
N SER A 64 -7.44 11.23 5.88
CA SER A 64 -8.11 10.84 7.14
C SER A 64 -8.89 9.55 6.98
N ARG A 65 -9.62 9.39 5.88
CA ARG A 65 -10.34 8.15 5.57
C ARG A 65 -9.37 6.98 5.41
N TRP A 66 -8.29 7.17 4.67
CA TRP A 66 -7.27 6.14 4.50
C TRP A 66 -6.64 5.72 5.83
N LEU A 67 -6.41 6.64 6.77
CA LEU A 67 -5.89 6.30 8.11
C LEU A 67 -6.84 5.34 8.86
N LEU A 68 -8.15 5.49 8.71
CA LEU A 68 -9.13 4.57 9.29
C LEU A 68 -9.14 3.21 8.58
N GLU A 69 -9.07 3.21 7.26
CA GLU A 69 -9.08 1.98 6.45
C GLU A 69 -7.79 1.17 6.64
N VAL A 70 -6.63 1.82 6.71
CA VAL A 70 -5.33 1.14 6.86
C VAL A 70 -5.17 0.50 8.24
N ALA A 71 -5.88 1.00 9.26
CA ALA A 71 -5.90 0.37 10.58
C ALA A 71 -6.51 -1.05 10.54
N CYS A 72 -7.40 -1.33 9.58
CA CYS A 72 -7.97 -2.67 9.38
C CYS A 72 -6.93 -3.71 8.93
N LEU A 73 -5.77 -3.30 8.42
CA LEU A 73 -4.68 -4.24 8.07
C LEU A 73 -4.19 -5.05 9.27
N SER A 74 -4.37 -4.54 10.49
CA SER A 74 -4.06 -5.27 11.73
C SER A 74 -4.84 -6.58 11.88
N LYS A 75 -5.94 -6.74 11.14
CA LYS A 75 -6.80 -7.93 11.13
C LYS A 75 -6.43 -8.92 10.03
N ILE A 76 -5.43 -8.61 9.20
CA ILE A 76 -5.03 -9.45 8.06
C ILE A 76 -3.76 -10.21 8.45
N GLU A 77 -3.84 -11.53 8.36
CA GLU A 77 -2.68 -12.42 8.52
C GLU A 77 -2.27 -12.98 7.16
N ILE A 78 -0.99 -12.85 6.83
CA ILE A 78 -0.42 -13.39 5.60
C ILE A 78 0.70 -14.36 5.99
N PRO A 79 0.56 -15.66 5.71
CA PRO A 79 1.60 -16.63 6.00
C PRO A 79 2.91 -16.29 5.30
N ARG A 80 3.96 -16.03 6.08
CA ARG A 80 5.30 -15.71 5.54
C ARG A 80 6.01 -16.95 4.99
N TYR A 81 5.80 -18.09 5.64
CA TYR A 81 6.37 -19.35 5.20
C TYR A 81 5.51 -19.96 4.10
N ILE A 82 6.12 -20.19 2.94
CA ILE A 82 5.45 -20.73 1.76
C ILE A 82 6.13 -22.06 1.45
N ILE A 83 5.36 -23.15 1.57
CA ILE A 83 5.82 -24.48 1.16
C ILE A 83 5.46 -24.65 -0.31
N VAL A 84 6.48 -24.72 -1.16
CA VAL A 84 6.30 -25.05 -2.58
C VAL A 84 6.66 -26.50 -2.76
N SER A 85 5.67 -27.35 -3.03
CA SER A 85 5.87 -28.79 -3.27
C SER A 85 5.01 -29.28 -4.43
N GLY A 86 5.44 -30.39 -5.05
CA GLY A 86 4.77 -30.93 -6.23
C GLY A 86 4.86 -30.00 -7.46
N LYS A 87 3.89 -30.13 -8.38
CA LYS A 87 3.81 -29.28 -9.57
C LYS A 87 3.32 -27.89 -9.15
N SER A 88 4.16 -26.88 -9.40
CA SER A 88 3.90 -25.49 -8.99
C SER A 88 3.96 -24.53 -10.16
N GLU A 89 3.17 -23.48 -10.08
CA GLU A 89 3.00 -22.44 -11.09
C GLU A 89 3.15 -21.06 -10.46
N LEU A 90 3.79 -20.14 -11.16
CA LEU A 90 3.80 -18.72 -10.80
C LEU A 90 2.75 -17.99 -11.61
N HIS A 91 1.81 -17.36 -10.94
CA HIS A 91 0.75 -16.57 -11.55
C HIS A 91 1.04 -15.11 -11.28
N VAL A 92 1.28 -14.34 -12.35
CA VAL A 92 1.59 -12.91 -12.27
C VAL A 92 0.41 -12.14 -12.79
N PHE A 93 -0.15 -11.27 -11.94
CA PHE A 93 -1.20 -10.34 -12.31
C PHE A 93 -0.61 -8.94 -12.36
N VAL A 94 -0.93 -8.20 -13.41
CA VAL A 94 -0.46 -6.84 -13.63
C VAL A 94 -1.66 -5.98 -13.98
N ASP A 95 -1.72 -4.80 -13.38
CA ASP A 95 -2.70 -3.78 -13.71
C ASP A 95 -2.01 -2.42 -13.87
N ALA A 96 -2.58 -1.58 -14.72
CA ALA A 96 -2.03 -0.31 -15.12
C ALA A 96 -3.13 0.75 -15.18
N SER A 97 -2.90 1.87 -14.50
CA SER A 97 -3.77 3.04 -14.54
C SER A 97 -2.95 4.28 -14.87
N LYS A 98 -3.65 5.40 -15.10
CA LYS A 98 -3.01 6.72 -15.29
C LYS A 98 -2.17 7.16 -14.08
N ASN A 99 -2.47 6.64 -12.88
CA ASN A 99 -1.87 7.09 -11.62
C ASN A 99 -0.80 6.12 -11.07
N ALA A 100 -0.85 4.85 -11.47
CA ALA A 100 0.08 3.83 -10.99
C ALA A 100 0.01 2.56 -11.82
N TYR A 101 1.12 1.82 -11.79
CA TYR A 101 1.21 0.41 -12.17
C TYR A 101 1.27 -0.47 -10.93
N ALA A 102 0.64 -1.62 -10.98
CA ALA A 102 0.66 -2.61 -9.90
C ALA A 102 0.91 -4.01 -10.47
N ALA A 103 1.66 -4.82 -9.72
CA ALA A 103 1.82 -6.23 -10.00
C ALA A 103 1.78 -7.03 -8.70
N CYS A 104 1.19 -8.22 -8.75
CA CYS A 104 1.24 -9.20 -7.68
C CYS A 104 1.55 -10.59 -8.22
N ILE A 105 2.31 -11.36 -7.44
CA ILE A 105 2.82 -12.67 -7.82
C ILE A 105 2.31 -13.67 -6.80
N PHE A 106 1.59 -14.68 -7.29
CA PHE A 106 1.16 -15.82 -6.51
C PHE A 106 1.94 -17.06 -6.93
N VAL A 107 2.25 -17.93 -5.97
CA VAL A 107 2.57 -19.33 -6.26
C VAL A 107 1.36 -20.18 -5.99
N ARG A 108 1.04 -21.02 -6.96
CA ARG A 108 0.03 -22.06 -6.86
C ARG A 108 0.73 -23.41 -6.88
N SER A 109 0.51 -24.23 -5.86
CA SER A 109 1.07 -25.57 -5.76
C SER A 109 -0.04 -26.60 -5.67
N VAL A 110 0.08 -27.68 -6.45
CA VAL A 110 -0.81 -28.83 -6.35
C VAL A 110 -0.13 -29.88 -5.50
N THR A 111 -0.68 -30.12 -4.32
CA THR A 111 -0.16 -31.07 -3.32
C THR A 111 -1.13 -32.24 -3.13
N ASN A 112 -0.71 -33.27 -2.42
CA ASN A 112 -1.60 -34.39 -2.03
C ASN A 112 -2.78 -33.93 -1.15
N ASN A 113 -2.64 -32.78 -0.47
CA ASN A 113 -3.65 -32.18 0.39
C ASN A 113 -4.53 -31.15 -0.35
N GLY A 114 -4.40 -31.05 -1.68
CA GLY A 114 -5.13 -30.11 -2.52
C GLY A 114 -4.27 -28.96 -3.05
N VAL A 115 -4.95 -27.92 -3.55
CA VAL A 115 -4.32 -26.75 -4.16
C VAL A 115 -4.09 -25.67 -3.10
N GLN A 116 -2.84 -25.21 -3.00
CA GLN A 116 -2.46 -24.10 -2.13
C GLN A 116 -2.03 -22.89 -2.98
N VAL A 117 -2.43 -21.69 -2.56
CA VAL A 117 -2.10 -20.44 -3.24
C VAL A 117 -1.57 -19.44 -2.23
N HIS A 118 -0.38 -18.90 -2.49
CA HIS A 118 0.28 -17.95 -1.60
C HIS A 118 0.71 -16.71 -2.37
N LEU A 119 0.43 -15.53 -1.80
CA LEU A 119 0.98 -14.26 -2.29
C LEU A 119 2.46 -14.20 -1.91
N ILE A 120 3.34 -14.17 -2.91
CA ILE A 120 4.79 -14.09 -2.70
C ILE A 120 5.23 -12.63 -2.57
N ARG A 121 4.70 -11.78 -3.45
CA ARG A 121 5.15 -10.39 -3.58
C ARG A 121 4.09 -9.54 -4.24
N ALA A 122 4.00 -8.29 -3.81
CA ALA A 122 3.35 -7.23 -4.57
C ALA A 122 4.33 -6.08 -4.84
N LYS A 123 4.02 -5.25 -5.82
CA LYS A 123 4.72 -3.99 -6.06
C LYS A 123 3.79 -3.01 -6.73
N THR A 124 3.89 -1.76 -6.30
CA THR A 124 3.20 -0.62 -6.93
C THR A 124 4.21 0.45 -7.28
N ILE A 125 4.03 1.09 -8.43
CA ILE A 125 4.86 2.20 -8.90
C ILE A 125 3.90 3.33 -9.30
N VAL A 126 4.05 4.50 -8.67
CA VAL A 126 3.29 5.71 -9.05
C VAL A 126 3.82 6.20 -10.39
N THR A 127 2.93 6.51 -11.33
CA THR A 127 3.29 7.08 -12.64
C THR A 127 3.67 8.55 -12.48
N ASN A 128 4.60 9.04 -13.30
CA ASN A 128 5.04 10.44 -13.27
C ASN A 128 3.93 11.41 -13.70
#